data_AF-A0A924E7V6-F1
#
_entry.id   AF-A0A924E7V6-F1
#
_cell.length_a   1.000
_cell.length_b   1.000
_cell.length_c   1.000
_cell.angle_alpha   90.00
_cell.angle_beta   90.00
_cell.angle_gamma   90.00
#
_symmetry.space_group_name_H-M   'P 1'
#
loop_
_entity.id
_entity.type
_entity.pdbx_description
1 polymer ?
#
loop_
_entity_poly.entity_id
_entity_poly.type
_entity_poly.pdbx_seq_one_letter_code
_entity_poly.pdbx_strand_id
1 'polypeptide(L)'
;MFRFIVWLTPLALVGCALTPPAATVASLAPSQWQAPLPASPDLAHGGSLLQLTQWWQQFNDPVLTEFVIAGQTASATGAGGQTPMAQARLTRTSSKAT
;
A
#
# COMPACT_ATOMS: atom_id res chain seq x y z
N MET A 1 -8.30 33.67 39.19
CA MET A 1 -8.58 32.23 38.98
C MET A 1 -8.98 31.92 37.52
N PHE A 2 -10.01 32.56 36.96
CA PHE A 2 -10.48 32.31 35.58
C PHE A 2 -9.42 32.52 34.47
N ARG A 3 -8.50 33.46 34.66
CA ARG A 3 -7.43 33.76 33.70
C ARG A 3 -6.38 32.65 33.58
N PHE A 4 -6.18 31.82 34.61
CA PHE A 4 -5.19 30.75 34.58
C PHE A 4 -5.70 29.52 33.80
N ILE A 5 -7.01 29.27 33.83
CA ILE A 5 -7.66 28.17 33.10
C ILE A 5 -7.58 28.38 31.58
N VAL A 6 -7.70 29.62 31.11
CA VAL A 6 -7.59 29.95 29.67
C VAL A 6 -6.21 29.62 29.09
N TRP A 7 -5.15 29.68 29.90
CA TRP A 7 -3.79 29.33 29.48
C TRP A 7 -3.47 27.82 29.64
N LEU A 8 -4.22 27.11 30.49
CA LEU A 8 -4.05 25.67 30.68
C LEU A 8 -4.60 24.85 29.50
N THR A 9 -5.68 25.34 28.88
CA THR A 9 -6.36 24.66 27.76
C THR A 9 -5.48 24.43 26.54
N PRO A 10 -4.80 25.42 25.94
CA PRO A 10 -3.96 25.17 24.75
C PRO A 10 -2.80 24.22 25.05
N LEU A 11 -2.27 24.24 26.28
CA LEU A 11 -1.17 23.38 26.71
C LEU A 11 -1.58 21.90 26.78
N ALA A 12 -2.81 21.62 27.21
CA ALA A 12 -3.35 20.27 27.26
C ALA A 12 -3.62 19.66 25.88
N LEU A 13 -3.98 20.48 24.87
CA LEU A 13 -4.23 19.99 23.51
C LEU A 13 -2.95 19.58 22.76
N VAL A 14 -1.82 20.27 23.01
CA VAL A 14 -0.54 19.93 22.35
C VAL A 14 -0.08 18.50 22.70
N GLY A 15 -0.40 18.02 23.91
CA GLY A 15 -0.11 16.65 24.34
C GLY A 15 -0.88 15.56 23.59
N CYS A 16 -2.12 15.83 23.16
CA CYS A 16 -2.97 14.82 22.50
C CYS A 16 -2.66 14.59 21.01
N ALA A 17 -1.84 15.44 20.38
CA ALA A 17 -1.47 15.31 18.96
C ALA A 17 -0.11 14.61 18.74
N LEU A 18 0.65 14.38 19.81
CA LEU A 18 1.98 13.80 19.77
C LEU A 18 1.91 12.27 19.76
N THR A 19 1.47 11.69 18.64
CA THR A 19 1.60 10.25 18.42
C THR A 19 2.98 9.97 17.84
N PRO A 20 3.92 9.34 18.58
CA PRO A 20 5.21 8.97 18.02
C PRO A 20 5.00 7.97 16.87
N PRO A 21 5.85 8.00 15.83
CA PRO A 21 5.79 6.99 14.77
C PRO A 21 5.92 5.59 15.38
N ALA A 22 5.21 4.62 14.80
CA ALA A 22 5.30 3.23 15.24
C ALA A 22 6.77 2.78 15.24
N ALA A 23 7.18 2.13 16.33
CA ALA A 23 8.55 1.62 16.45
C ALA A 23 8.84 0.65 15.30
N THR A 24 10.00 0.83 14.67
CA THR A 24 10.46 -0.08 13.62
C THR A 24 10.85 -1.41 14.26
N VAL A 25 10.20 -2.50 13.84
CA VAL A 25 10.56 -3.85 14.27
C VAL A 25 11.70 -4.33 13.38
N ALA A 26 12.76 -4.89 13.98
CA ALA A 26 13.84 -5.49 13.22
C ALA A 26 13.29 -6.66 12.37
N SER A 27 13.57 -6.63 11.07
CA SER A 27 13.25 -7.74 10.19
C SER A 27 14.26 -8.87 10.38
N LEU A 28 13.78 -10.10 10.53
CA LEU A 28 14.61 -11.32 10.47
C LEU A 28 14.85 -11.79 9.03
N ALA A 29 14.48 -10.98 8.03
CA ALA A 29 14.71 -11.31 6.63
C ALA A 29 16.22 -11.42 6.34
N PRO A 30 16.62 -12.32 5.43
CA PRO A 30 18.00 -12.39 4.99
C PRO A 30 18.46 -11.05 4.37
N SER A 31 19.75 -10.73 4.51
CA SER A 31 20.35 -9.48 4.03
C SER A 31 20.30 -9.31 2.51
N GLN A 32 20.14 -10.42 1.79
CA GLN A 32 20.13 -10.47 0.33
C GLN A 32 19.29 -11.65 -0.13
N TRP A 33 18.88 -11.60 -1.39
CA TRP A 33 18.23 -12.71 -2.08
C TRP A 33 19.25 -13.83 -2.36
N GLN A 34 18.94 -15.08 -1.98
CA GLN A 34 19.87 -16.21 -2.14
C GLN A 34 19.85 -16.83 -3.53
N ALA A 35 18.76 -16.68 -4.28
CA ALA A 35 18.71 -17.18 -5.66
C ALA A 35 19.40 -16.17 -6.60
N PRO A 36 19.98 -16.63 -7.73
CA PRO A 36 20.48 -15.71 -8.75
C PRO A 36 19.34 -14.77 -9.16
N LEU A 37 19.58 -13.47 -9.06
CA LEU A 37 18.63 -12.49 -9.58
C LEU A 37 18.53 -12.75 -11.10
N PRO A 38 17.32 -12.99 -11.65
CA PRO A 38 17.19 -13.15 -13.08
C PRO A 38 17.77 -11.91 -13.76
N ALA A 39 18.62 -12.10 -14.77
CA ALA A 39 19.33 -11.02 -15.46
C ALA A 39 18.39 -10.05 -16.22
N SER A 40 17.10 -10.38 -16.30
CA SER A 40 16.07 -9.58 -16.94
C SER A 40 15.78 -8.31 -16.12
N PRO A 41 15.99 -7.10 -16.66
CA PRO A 41 15.67 -5.84 -15.99
C PRO A 41 14.16 -5.65 -15.74
N ASP A 42 13.33 -6.42 -16.45
CA ASP A 42 11.89 -6.45 -16.27
C ASP A 42 11.50 -7.59 -15.32
N LEU A 43 11.09 -7.25 -14.08
CA LEU A 43 10.45 -8.20 -13.17
C LEU A 43 9.14 -8.71 -13.77
N ALA A 44 9.18 -9.76 -14.58
CA ALA A 44 8.07 -10.52 -15.20
C ALA A 44 6.88 -9.75 -15.85
N HIS A 45 6.71 -8.44 -15.63
CA HIS A 45 5.50 -7.66 -15.90
C HIS A 45 5.50 -6.23 -15.28
N GLY A 46 6.43 -5.88 -14.38
CA GLY A 46 6.56 -4.50 -13.86
C GLY A 46 5.31 -3.93 -13.16
N GLY A 47 4.35 -4.78 -12.78
CA GLY A 47 3.04 -4.36 -12.26
C GLY A 47 2.04 -3.90 -13.32
N SER A 48 2.34 -4.03 -14.61
CA SER A 48 1.43 -3.71 -15.72
C SER A 48 0.56 -4.91 -16.08
N LEU A 49 -0.76 -4.71 -16.14
CA LEU A 49 -1.70 -5.76 -16.55
C LEU A 49 -1.46 -6.22 -17.99
N LEU A 50 -1.12 -5.28 -18.89
CA LEU A 50 -0.81 -5.59 -20.28
C LEU A 50 0.45 -6.47 -20.39
N GLN A 51 1.51 -6.11 -19.66
CA GLN A 51 2.76 -6.86 -19.68
C GLN A 51 2.62 -8.23 -18.98
N LEU A 52 1.79 -8.32 -17.93
CA LEU A 52 1.44 -9.58 -17.28
C LEU A 52 0.76 -10.54 -18.26
N THR A 53 -0.23 -10.07 -19.02
CA THR A 53 -0.91 -10.90 -20.03
C THR A 53 0.08 -11.39 -21.10
N GLN A 54 0.93 -10.50 -21.61
CA GLN A 54 1.94 -10.86 -22.61
C GLN A 54 2.95 -11.88 -22.09
N TRP A 55 3.39 -11.75 -20.83
CA TRP A 55 4.31 -12.69 -20.21
C TRP A 55 3.69 -14.08 -20.03
N TRP A 56 2.42 -14.17 -19.62
CA TRP A 56 1.76 -15.47 -19.47
C TRP A 56 1.49 -16.18 -20.81
N GLN A 57 1.23 -15.43 -21.88
CA GLN A 57 1.03 -16.00 -23.22
C GLN A 57 2.25 -16.77 -23.73
N GLN A 58 3.47 -16.44 -23.28
CA GLN A 58 4.69 -17.13 -23.73
C GLN A 58 4.75 -18.62 -23.32
N PHE A 59 3.95 -19.03 -22.32
CA PHE A 59 3.90 -20.41 -21.84
C PHE A 59 2.98 -21.31 -22.70
N ASN A 60 2.29 -20.74 -23.70
CA ASN A 60 1.40 -21.47 -24.62
C ASN A 60 0.27 -22.26 -23.94
N ASP A 61 -0.17 -21.82 -22.74
CA ASP A 61 -1.35 -22.36 -22.06
C ASP A 61 -2.48 -21.30 -22.09
N PRO A 62 -3.46 -21.45 -23.01
CA PRO A 62 -4.54 -20.48 -23.15
C PRO A 62 -5.48 -20.49 -21.94
N VAL A 63 -5.67 -21.63 -21.28
CA VAL A 63 -6.56 -21.72 -20.09
C VAL A 63 -5.94 -20.98 -18.91
N LEU A 64 -4.62 -21.14 -18.71
CA LEU A 64 -3.89 -20.41 -17.68
C LEU A 64 -3.92 -18.90 -17.90
N THR A 65 -3.74 -18.47 -19.16
CA THR A 65 -3.77 -17.04 -19.51
C THR A 65 -5.13 -16.43 -19.22
N GLU A 66 -6.22 -17.10 -19.61
CA GLU A 66 -7.59 -16.67 -19.31
C GLU A 66 -7.87 -16.65 -17.81
N PHE A 67 -7.39 -17.65 -17.06
CA PHE A 67 -7.53 -17.68 -15.60
C PHE A 67 -6.86 -16.48 -14.93
N VAL A 68 -5.64 -16.11 -15.34
CA VAL A 68 -4.94 -14.94 -14.80
C VAL A 68 -5.70 -13.64 -15.12
N ILE A 69 -6.17 -13.48 -16.36
CA ILE A 69 -6.94 -12.30 -16.77
C ILE A 69 -8.25 -12.19 -15.96
N ALA A 70 -8.98 -13.30 -15.82
CA ALA A 70 -10.22 -13.34 -15.05
C ALA A 70 -9.99 -13.02 -13.57
N GLY A 71 -8.93 -13.57 -12.96
CA GLY A 71 -8.56 -13.30 -11.56
C GLY A 71 -8.17 -11.85 -11.31
N GLN A 72 -7.40 -11.24 -12.23
CA GLN A 72 -7.04 -9.82 -12.16
C GLN A 72 -8.27 -8.93 -12.29
N THR A 73 -9.17 -9.26 -13.22
CA THR A 73 -10.43 -8.52 -13.40
C THR A 73 -11.32 -8.63 -12.17
N ALA A 74 -11.49 -9.83 -11.60
CA ALA A 74 -12.27 -10.08 -10.39
C ALA A 74 -11.70 -9.36 -9.15
N SER A 75 -10.37 -9.32 -9.04
CA SER A 75 -9.68 -8.60 -7.97
C SER A 75 -9.81 -7.08 -8.14
N ALA A 76 -9.78 -6.60 -9.40
CA ALA A 76 -10.04 -5.20 -9.73
C ALA A 76 -11.50 -4.80 -9.50
N THR A 77 -12.48 -5.70 -9.62
CA THR A 77 -13.89 -5.41 -9.26
C THR A 77 -14.09 -5.17 -7.76
N GLY A 78 -13.13 -5.56 -6.92
CA GLY A 78 -13.04 -5.06 -5.54
C GLY A 78 -12.85 -3.53 -5.43
N ALA A 79 -12.55 -2.84 -6.53
CA ALA A 79 -12.41 -1.38 -6.61
C ALA A 79 -13.73 -0.62 -6.86
N GLY A 80 -14.87 -1.32 -7.01
CA GLY A 80 -16.20 -0.68 -6.98
C GLY A 80 -16.58 -0.15 -5.58
N GLY A 81 -15.93 -0.67 -4.54
CA GLY A 81 -15.87 -0.06 -3.21
C GLY A 81 -14.55 0.69 -3.04
N GLN A 82 -14.54 1.77 -2.24
CA GLN A 82 -13.31 2.45 -1.85
C GLN A 82 -12.32 1.42 -1.32
N THR A 83 -11.23 1.19 -2.06
CA THR A 83 -10.20 0.25 -1.59
C THR A 83 -9.67 0.78 -0.25
N PRO A 84 -9.29 -0.10 0.70
CA PRO A 84 -8.72 0.34 1.97
C PRO A 84 -7.55 1.33 1.80
N MET A 85 -6.77 1.21 0.70
CA MET A 85 -5.71 2.14 0.36
C MET A 85 -6.23 3.52 -0.12
N ALA A 86 -7.27 3.56 -0.96
CA ALA A 86 -7.91 4.80 -1.38
C ALA A 86 -8.55 5.53 -0.20
N GLN A 87 -9.25 4.79 0.67
CA GLN A 87 -9.81 5.32 1.91
C GLN A 87 -8.71 5.85 2.84
N ALA A 88 -7.61 5.11 3.03
CA ALA A 88 -6.47 5.57 3.82
C ALA A 88 -5.85 6.87 3.28
N ARG A 89 -5.81 7.06 1.95
CA ARG A 89 -5.33 8.31 1.33
C ARG A 89 -6.28 9.47 1.60
N LEU A 90 -7.59 9.25 1.43
CA LEU A 90 -8.61 10.26 1.70
C LEU A 90 -8.61 10.67 3.18
N THR A 91 -8.53 9.70 4.10
CA THR A 91 -8.41 9.95 5.54
C THR A 91 -7.15 10.74 5.87
N ARG A 92 -6.00 10.42 5.24
CA ARG A 92 -4.77 11.19 5.42
C ARG A 92 -4.90 12.63 4.92
N THR A 93 -5.57 12.85 3.78
CA THR A 93 -5.78 14.20 3.25
C THR A 93 -6.75 15.01 4.09
N SER A 94 -7.82 14.41 4.62
CA SER A 94 -8.77 15.10 5.48
C SER A 94 -8.18 15.45 6.85
N SER A 95 -7.42 14.53 7.47
CA SER A 95 -6.73 14.81 8.74
C SER A 95 -5.62 15.84 8.65
N LYS A 96 -5.10 16.15 7.45
CA LYS A 96 -4.13 17.25 7.25
C LYS A 96 -4.79 18.61 6.97
N ALA A 97 -6.07 18.62 6.61
CA ALA A 97 -6.80 19.83 6.26
C ALA A 97 -7.51 20.48 7.47
N THR A 98 -7.57 19.77 8.60
CA THR A 98 -8.12 20.21 9.89
C THR A 98 -7.00 20.49 10.88
#